data_AF-A0A9D6R2P1-F1
#
_entry.id   AF-A0A9D6R2P1-F1
#
_cell.length_a   1.000
_cell.length_b   1.000
_cell.length_c   1.000
_cell.angle_alpha   90.00
_cell.angle_beta   90.00
_cell.angle_gamma   90.00
#
_symmetry.space_group_name_H-M   'P 1'
#
loop_
_entity.id
_entity.type
_entity.pdbx_description
1 polymer ?
#
loop_
_entity_poly.entity_id
_entity_poly.type
_entity_poly.pdbx_seq_one_letter_code
_entity_poly.pdbx_strand_id
1 'polypeptide(L)' 'PKVIGGRARIRGMRITVALVLNLLANGMTTEQIVEAYPYLELQDVRQALDYAGKSIPRLME' A
#
# COMPACT_ATOMS: atom_id res chain seq x y z
N PRO A 1 -11.24 -0.73 7.12
CA PRO A 1 -9.82 -0.73 7.56
C PRO A 1 -9.71 -0.49 9.08
N LYS A 2 -9.12 -1.44 9.85
CA LYS A 2 -8.78 -1.21 11.26
C LYS A 2 -7.46 -0.43 11.32
N VAL A 3 -7.53 0.87 11.63
CA VAL A 3 -6.36 1.74 11.83
C VAL A 3 -5.89 1.58 13.27
N ILE A 4 -4.72 0.99 13.49
CA ILE A 4 -4.08 0.92 14.81
C ILE A 4 -2.71 1.60 14.67
N GLY A 5 -2.54 2.76 15.32
CA GLY A 5 -1.28 3.53 15.31
C GLY A 5 -1.03 4.37 14.04
N GLY A 6 -2.09 4.81 13.35
CA GLY A 6 -2.00 5.75 12.22
C GLY A 6 -1.50 5.15 10.89
N ARG A 7 -1.20 3.86 10.83
CA ARG A 7 -0.74 3.19 9.60
C ARG A 7 -1.69 2.06 9.21
N ALA A 8 -2.30 2.17 8.03
CA ALA A 8 -3.07 1.07 7.45
C ALA A 8 -2.14 -0.12 7.19
N ARG A 9 -2.59 -1.32 7.56
CA ARG A 9 -1.86 -2.58 7.37
C ARG A 9 -2.49 -3.38 6.25
N ILE A 10 -1.66 -4.08 5.49
CA ILE A 10 -2.13 -5.11 4.55
C ILE A 10 -2.67 -6.29 5.37
N ARG A 11 -3.74 -6.93 4.89
CA ARG A 11 -4.57 -7.91 5.62
C ARG A 11 -3.73 -8.93 6.38
N GLY A 12 -3.82 -8.93 7.72
CA GLY A 12 -3.16 -9.94 8.56
C GLY A 12 -1.63 -9.89 8.56
N MET A 13 -1.03 -8.87 7.92
CA MET A 13 0.41 -8.77 7.74
C MET A 13 0.98 -7.61 8.56
N ARG A 14 2.28 -7.71 8.87
CA ARG A 14 3.05 -6.61 9.46
C ARG A 14 3.52 -5.57 8.43
N ILE A 15 3.14 -5.76 7.15
CA ILE A 15 3.34 -4.77 6.09
C ILE A 15 2.32 -3.65 6.19
N THR A 16 2.78 -2.42 6.03
CA THR A 16 1.94 -1.22 6.01
C THR A 16 1.71 -0.74 4.57
N VAL A 17 0.57 -0.09 4.34
CA VAL A 17 0.29 0.62 3.09
C VAL A 17 1.40 1.63 2.79
N ALA A 18 1.89 2.34 3.81
CA ALA A 18 2.98 3.30 3.66
C ALA A 18 4.28 2.68 3.10
N LEU A 19 4.63 1.46 3.53
CA LEU A 19 5.78 0.75 2.96
C LEU A 19 5.59 0.51 1.46
N VAL A 20 4.44 -0.03 1.06
CA VAL A 20 4.12 -0.30 -0.35
C VAL A 20 4.20 0.98 -1.20
N LEU A 21 3.60 2.08 -0.72
CA LEU A 21 3.65 3.36 -1.40
C LEU A 21 5.08 3.91 -1.51
N ASN A 22 5.90 3.75 -0.47
CA ASN A 22 7.31 4.16 -0.51
C ASN A 22 8.10 3.36 -1.55
N LEU A 23 7.88 2.05 -1.67
CA LEU A 23 8.57 1.22 -2.67
C LEU A 23 8.18 1.65 -4.09
N LEU A 24 6.90 1.91 -4.34
CA LEU A 24 6.40 2.45 -5.60
C LEU A 24 7.00 3.84 -5.90
N ALA A 25 7.06 4.72 -4.90
CA ALA A 25 7.65 6.06 -5.04
C ALA A 25 9.16 6.02 -5.33
N ASN A 26 9.85 4.96 -4.91
CA ASN A 26 11.26 4.71 -5.24
C ASN A 26 11.45 4.00 -6.59
N GLY A 27 10.38 3.82 -7.38
CA GLY A 27 10.44 3.31 -8.75
C GLY A 27 10.32 1.79 -8.89
N MET A 28 10.00 1.06 -7.82
CA MET A 28 9.72 -0.37 -7.95
C MET A 28 8.39 -0.61 -8.65
N THR A 29 8.31 -1.62 -9.51
CA THR A 29 7.04 -2.08 -10.10
C THR A 29 6.25 -2.94 -9.12
N THR A 30 4.95 -3.12 -9.39
CA THR A 30 4.08 -4.03 -8.62
C THR A 30 4.61 -5.46 -8.57
N GLU A 31 5.18 -5.94 -9.68
CA GLU A 31 5.75 -7.28 -9.80
C GLU A 31 7.03 -7.41 -8.96
N GLN A 32 7.91 -6.42 -9.01
CA GLN A 32 9.13 -6.40 -8.21
C GLN A 32 8.83 -6.35 -6.70
N ILE A 33 7.76 -5.66 -6.30
CA ILE A 33 7.32 -5.63 -4.90
C ILE A 33 6.83 -7.01 -4.45
N VAL A 34 6.03 -7.70 -5.27
CA VAL A 34 5.55 -9.06 -4.94
C VAL A 34 6.70 -10.07 -4.95
N GLU A 35 7.69 -9.91 -5.83
CA GLU A 35 8.90 -10.74 -5.83
C GLU A 35 9.74 -10.53 -4.55
N ALA A 36 9.92 -9.28 -4.12
CA ALA A 36 10.66 -8.95 -2.89
C ALA A 36 9.90 -9.36 -1.61
N TYR A 37 8.57 -9.43 -1.68
CA TYR A 37 7.69 -9.77 -0.57
C TYR A 37 6.71 -10.87 -1.01
N PRO A 38 7.12 -12.16 -1.05
CA PRO A 38 6.35 -13.26 -1.65
C PRO A 38 4.99 -13.55 -1.01
N TYR A 39 4.75 -12.96 0.16
CA TYR A 39 3.51 -13.03 0.91
C TYR A 39 2.53 -11.90 0.56
N LEU A 40 2.93 -10.94 -0.26
CA LEU A 40 2.03 -9.96 -0.88
C LEU A 40 1.50 -10.50 -2.19
N GLU A 41 0.23 -10.26 -2.45
CA GLU A 41 -0.36 -10.46 -3.77
C GLU A 41 -0.39 -9.12 -4.53
N LEU A 42 -0.42 -9.18 -5.87
CA LEU A 42 -0.62 -7.98 -6.69
C LEU A 42 -1.88 -7.20 -6.29
N GLN A 43 -2.91 -7.92 -5.82
CA GLN A 43 -4.16 -7.32 -5.34
C GLN A 43 -3.96 -6.49 -4.07
N ASP A 44 -3.03 -6.87 -3.20
CA ASP A 44 -2.71 -6.11 -1.99
C ASP A 44 -2.04 -4.78 -2.33
N VAL A 45 -1.14 -4.79 -3.32
CA VAL A 45 -0.47 -3.57 -3.80
C VAL A 45 -1.49 -2.62 -4.44
N ARG A 46 -2.44 -3.14 -5.22
CA ARG A 46 -3.54 -2.34 -5.79
C ARG A 46 -4.47 -1.78 -4.71
N GLN A 47 -4.80 -2.55 -3.69
CA GLN A 47 -5.59 -2.07 -2.55
C GLN A 47 -4.86 -0.98 -1.75
N ALA A 48 -3.53 -1.08 -1.61
CA ALA A 48 -2.73 -0.04 -0.98
C ALA A 48 -2.81 1.30 -1.74
N LEU A 49 -2.78 1.26 -3.08
CA LEU A 49 -2.96 2.42 -3.94
C LEU A 49 -4.37 3.00 -3.87
N ASP A 50 -5.41 2.16 -3.93
CA ASP A 50 -6.81 2.59 -3.78
C ASP A 50 -7.06 3.24 -2.41
N TYR A 51 -6.52 2.65 -1.34
CA TYR A 51 -6.56 3.23 -0.01
C TYR A 51 -5.90 4.61 0.04
N ALA A 52 -4.73 4.77 -0.60
CA ALA A 52 -4.03 6.04 -0.67
C ALA A 52 -4.84 7.10 -1.41
N GLY A 53 -5.40 6.76 -2.58
CA GLY A 53 -6.23 7.65 -3.38
C GLY A 53 -7.50 8.12 -2.65
N LYS A 54 -8.10 7.24 -1.84
CA LYS A 54 -9.25 7.60 -0.97
C LYS A 54 -8.87 8.43 0.25
N SER A 55 -7.62 8.35 0.69
CA SER A 55 -7.12 9.07 1.87
C SER A 55 -6.62 10.48 1.56
N ILE A 56 -6.35 10.80 0.29
CA ILE A 56 -6.07 12.16 -0.15
C ILE A 56 -7.41 12.92 -0.13
N PRO A 57 -7.58 13.95 0.73
CA PRO A 57 -8.70 14.86 0.56
C PRO A 57 -8.60 15.42 -0.84
N ARG A 58 -9.68 15.27 -1.63
CA ARG A 58 -9.73 15.75 -3.00
C ARG A 58 -9.40 17.24 -2.99
N LEU A 59 -8.16 17.60 -3.32
CA LEU A 59 -7.78 18.97 -3.68
C LEU A 59 -8.25 19.20 -5.12
N MET A 60 -9.57 19.30 -5.25
CA MET A 60 -10.31 20.05 -6.26
C MET A 60 -11.50 20.54 -5.43
N GLU A 61 -11.60 21.81 -5.05
CA GLU A 61 -11.38 23.03 -5.82
C GLU A 61 -10.58 24.10 -5.03
#